data_AF-A0A194VRP5-F1
#
_entry.id   AF-A0A194VRP5-F1
#
_cell.length_a   1.000
_cell.length_b   1.000
_cell.length_c   1.000
_cell.angle_alpha   90.00
_cell.angle_beta   90.00
_cell.angle_gamma   90.00
#
_symmetry.space_group_name_H-M   'P 1'
#
loop_
_entity.id
_entity.type
_entity.pdbx_description
1 polymer ?
#
loop_
_entity_poly.entity_id
_entity_poly.type
_entity_poly.pdbx_seq_one_letter_code
_entity_poly.pdbx_strand_id
1 'polypeptide(L)'
;MADEIGPDIVLPLVSPASHPGLAVDFPETSFFTTASPGVPRSLPAPSQVLARHDVKSPYIVVFKELKLVVKYGDSDEVRLEEAIVMRTIRKAFPDGPVPVPEVFGWRVVDGKNFIYMSLMPGVCLGDIWNSLSRADKRSICDSLGRVVSALGRLRQDASTRLIGSICGGKVQEKAFNNEPHKLGPFSSVQDFNKVLLTGPSDPFQFHFSANYSIRFAHGDLNVFNILVSDTHPIRITGIVDWEHSGWFPEYWEFCTMLHINRGQEIVAKEYLERIFRRRFDVEYIVVRQHL
;
A
#
# COMPACT_ATOMS: atom_id res chain seq x y z
N MET A 1 -26.96 -8.56 2.17
CA MET A 1 -26.69 -9.20 0.87
C MET A 1 -25.26 -9.70 0.93
N ALA A 2 -25.03 -10.98 0.66
CA ALA A 2 -23.68 -11.50 0.54
C ALA A 2 -23.10 -10.89 -0.74
N ASP A 3 -22.25 -9.88 -0.62
CA ASP A 3 -21.41 -9.44 -1.75
C ASP A 3 -20.58 -10.66 -2.15
N GLU A 4 -20.84 -11.18 -3.35
CA GLU A 4 -20.06 -12.26 -3.96
C GLU A 4 -18.59 -11.85 -3.98
N ILE A 5 -17.83 -12.40 -3.03
CA ILE A 5 -16.38 -12.24 -3.00
C ILE A 5 -15.90 -13.03 -4.22
N GLY A 6 -15.42 -12.32 -5.25
CA GLY A 6 -14.85 -12.98 -6.43
C GLY A 6 -13.71 -13.94 -6.04
N PRO A 7 -13.25 -14.79 -6.96
CA PRO A 7 -12.28 -15.84 -6.65
C PRO A 7 -10.97 -15.28 -6.10
N ASP A 8 -10.26 -16.09 -5.32
CA ASP A 8 -8.90 -15.80 -4.88
C ASP A 8 -7.96 -15.63 -6.10
N ILE A 9 -6.98 -14.73 -5.97
CA ILE A 9 -5.98 -14.46 -7.02
C ILE A 9 -4.62 -14.84 -6.46
N VAL A 10 -4.01 -15.87 -7.02
CA VAL A 10 -2.67 -16.32 -6.63
C VAL A 10 -1.63 -15.43 -7.31
N LEU A 11 -0.79 -14.79 -6.51
CA LEU A 11 0.35 -14.02 -6.97
C LEU A 11 1.61 -14.88 -6.90
N PRO A 12 2.37 -15.02 -8.01
CA PRO A 12 3.68 -15.65 -7.94
C PRO A 12 4.63 -14.77 -7.11
N LEU A 13 5.66 -15.39 -6.55
CA LEU A 13 6.75 -14.62 -5.94
C LEU A 13 7.41 -13.75 -7.01
N VAL A 14 7.47 -12.43 -6.76
CA VAL A 14 8.10 -11.51 -7.69
C VAL A 14 9.58 -11.42 -7.35
N SER A 15 10.45 -11.89 -8.26
CA SER A 15 11.89 -11.79 -8.04
C SER A 15 12.35 -10.35 -8.26
N PRO A 16 13.11 -9.73 -7.34
CA PRO A 16 13.78 -8.45 -7.63
C PRO A 16 14.66 -8.51 -8.89
N ALA A 17 15.20 -9.71 -9.21
CA ALA A 17 16.03 -9.94 -10.39
C ALA A 17 15.25 -9.99 -11.71
N SER A 18 13.90 -10.04 -11.70
CA SER A 18 13.10 -9.91 -12.94
C SER A 18 13.03 -8.46 -13.45
N HIS A 19 13.63 -7.53 -12.71
CA HIS A 19 13.62 -6.10 -12.97
C HIS A 19 15.03 -5.46 -12.86
N PRO A 20 16.06 -5.99 -13.55
CA PRO A 20 17.46 -5.61 -13.33
C PRO A 20 17.86 -4.25 -13.94
N GLY A 21 16.91 -3.50 -14.49
CA GLY A 21 17.20 -2.26 -15.21
C GLY A 21 17.40 -1.08 -14.28
N LEU A 22 18.59 -0.45 -14.34
CA LEU A 22 18.85 0.89 -13.79
C LEU A 22 17.93 1.96 -14.41
N ALA A 23 17.39 1.70 -15.60
CA ALA A 23 16.36 2.49 -16.23
C ALA A 23 15.35 1.56 -16.92
N VAL A 24 14.07 1.71 -16.57
CA VAL A 24 12.99 0.90 -17.13
C VAL A 24 11.83 1.80 -17.50
N ASP A 25 11.36 1.66 -18.73
CA ASP A 25 10.10 2.20 -19.19
C ASP A 25 9.10 1.07 -19.38
N PHE A 26 7.83 1.36 -19.17
CA PHE A 26 6.72 0.43 -19.39
C PHE A 26 5.84 0.95 -20.54
N PRO A 27 6.21 0.65 -21.82
CA PRO A 27 5.55 1.22 -22.99
C PRO A 27 4.06 0.88 -23.10
N GLU A 28 3.61 -0.18 -22.44
CA GLU A 28 2.21 -0.61 -22.39
C GLU A 28 1.30 0.30 -21.56
N THR A 29 1.87 1.23 -20.79
CA THR A 29 1.10 2.07 -19.86
C THR A 29 0.42 3.26 -20.53
N SER A 30 -0.57 3.85 -19.86
CA SER A 30 -1.33 4.98 -20.40
C SER A 30 -0.45 6.19 -20.75
N PHE A 31 0.67 6.40 -20.05
CA PHE A 31 1.58 7.51 -20.31
C PHE A 31 2.12 7.51 -21.75
N PHE A 32 2.52 6.34 -22.26
CA PHE A 32 3.08 6.18 -23.59
C PHE A 32 2.01 5.92 -24.65
N THR A 33 0.97 5.13 -24.33
CA THR A 33 -0.06 4.72 -25.29
C THR A 33 -1.08 5.81 -25.61
N THR A 34 -1.29 6.78 -24.72
CA THR A 34 -2.22 7.91 -24.95
C THR A 34 -1.53 9.14 -25.56
N ALA A 35 -0.25 9.03 -25.94
CA ALA A 35 0.46 10.11 -26.61
C ALA A 35 -0.15 10.41 -27.98
N SER A 36 -0.14 11.69 -28.38
CA SER A 36 -0.63 12.08 -29.71
C SER A 36 0.20 11.39 -30.81
N PRO A 37 -0.43 10.92 -31.90
CA PRO A 37 0.29 10.26 -32.99
C PRO A 37 1.46 11.12 -33.48
N GLY A 38 2.67 10.56 -33.50
CA GLY A 38 3.87 11.23 -34.00
C GLY A 38 4.64 12.10 -32.98
N VAL A 39 4.18 12.21 -31.72
CA VAL A 39 4.94 12.87 -30.64
C VAL A 39 5.34 11.84 -29.58
N PRO A 40 6.57 11.30 -29.64
CA PRO A 40 7.06 10.38 -28.63
C PRO A 40 7.05 11.06 -27.25
N ARG A 41 6.39 10.44 -26.27
CA ARG A 41 6.44 10.89 -24.88
C ARG A 41 7.56 10.17 -24.17
N SER A 42 8.42 10.91 -23.48
CA SER A 42 9.46 10.36 -22.62
C SER A 42 9.19 10.76 -21.17
N LEU A 43 9.60 9.89 -20.25
CA LEU A 43 9.63 10.25 -18.83
C LEU A 43 10.68 11.35 -18.61
N PRO A 44 10.42 12.33 -17.72
CA PRO A 44 11.41 13.33 -17.34
C PRO A 44 12.71 12.67 -16.88
N ALA A 45 13.86 13.21 -17.28
CA ALA A 45 15.14 12.75 -16.78
C ALA A 45 15.28 13.07 -15.28
N PRO A 46 16.05 12.29 -14.50
CA PRO A 46 16.31 12.57 -13.09
C PRO A 46 16.77 14.01 -12.80
N SER A 47 17.60 14.60 -13.66
CA SER A 47 18.01 16.01 -13.55
C SER A 47 16.84 17.00 -13.64
N GLN A 48 15.84 16.72 -14.47
CA GLN A 48 14.63 17.54 -14.58
C GLN A 48 13.71 17.37 -13.38
N VAL A 49 13.67 16.17 -12.79
CA VAL A 49 12.95 15.90 -11.53
C VAL A 49 13.59 16.71 -10.39
N LEU A 50 14.91 16.61 -10.23
CA LEU A 50 15.67 17.32 -9.20
C LEU A 50 15.57 18.84 -9.33
N ALA A 51 15.53 19.37 -10.55
CA ALA A 51 15.36 20.80 -10.80
C ALA A 51 13.99 21.35 -10.36
N ARG A 52 12.99 20.48 -10.16
CA ARG A 52 11.63 20.82 -9.68
C ARG A 52 11.38 20.42 -8.24
N HIS A 53 12.41 19.98 -7.51
CA HIS A 53 12.28 19.61 -6.11
C HIS A 53 11.69 20.76 -5.28
N ASP A 54 10.73 20.41 -4.41
CA ASP A 54 10.18 21.32 -3.41
C ASP A 54 10.55 20.77 -2.03
N VAL A 55 11.21 21.59 -1.22
CA VAL A 55 11.61 21.24 0.16
C VAL A 55 10.39 20.88 1.02
N LYS A 56 9.19 21.38 0.68
CA LYS A 56 7.94 21.02 1.36
C LYS A 56 7.44 19.62 1.04
N SER A 57 7.92 19.01 -0.04
CA SER A 57 7.57 17.65 -0.46
C SER A 57 8.86 16.89 -0.81
N PRO A 58 9.63 16.47 0.21
CA PRO A 58 11.03 16.08 0.04
C PRO A 58 11.25 14.93 -0.94
N TYR A 59 10.23 14.09 -1.15
CA TYR A 59 10.29 12.88 -1.97
C TYR A 59 9.41 12.92 -3.22
N ILE A 60 8.57 13.94 -3.42
CA ILE A 60 7.53 13.92 -4.46
C ILE A 60 7.67 15.13 -5.37
N VAL A 61 7.72 14.88 -6.67
CA VAL A 61 7.70 15.92 -7.71
C VAL A 61 6.52 15.69 -8.64
N VAL A 62 5.71 16.74 -8.84
CA VAL A 62 4.49 16.65 -9.66
C VAL A 62 4.70 17.36 -11.00
N PHE A 63 4.45 16.65 -12.09
CA PHE A 63 4.38 17.17 -13.45
C PHE A 63 2.90 17.17 -13.88
N LYS A 64 2.15 18.20 -13.48
CA LYS A 64 0.69 18.30 -13.73
C LYS A 64 0.36 18.25 -15.22
N GLU A 65 1.18 18.90 -16.03
CA GLU A 65 1.08 18.93 -17.50
C GLU A 65 1.25 17.54 -18.13
N LEU A 66 1.91 16.63 -17.42
CA LEU A 66 2.11 15.24 -17.84
C LEU A 66 1.17 14.26 -17.13
N LYS A 67 0.34 14.73 -16.18
CA LYS A 67 -0.43 13.89 -15.25
C LYS A 67 0.46 12.82 -14.59
N LEU A 68 1.65 13.25 -14.17
CA LEU A 68 2.72 12.40 -13.67
C LEU A 68 3.16 12.86 -12.29
N VAL A 69 3.40 11.90 -11.41
CA VAL A 69 4.12 12.07 -10.15
C VAL A 69 5.40 11.25 -10.20
N VAL A 70 6.48 11.82 -9.67
CA VAL A 70 7.74 11.11 -9.45
C VAL A 70 8.01 11.06 -7.96
N LYS A 71 8.01 9.85 -7.38
CA LYS A 71 8.53 9.61 -6.03
C LYS A 71 10.01 9.30 -6.14
N TYR A 72 10.87 10.04 -5.45
CA TYR A 72 12.30 9.85 -5.52
C TYR A 72 12.97 10.08 -4.18
N GLY A 73 14.10 9.42 -3.95
CA GLY A 73 14.84 9.48 -2.69
C GLY A 73 16.02 8.51 -2.70
N ASP A 74 16.75 8.45 -1.60
CA ASP A 74 17.79 7.43 -1.43
C ASP A 74 17.18 6.03 -1.52
N SER A 75 17.91 5.08 -2.10
CA SER A 75 17.38 3.75 -2.43
C SER A 75 16.87 2.95 -1.22
N ASP A 76 17.33 3.28 -0.01
CA ASP A 76 16.87 2.65 1.23
C ASP A 76 15.53 3.22 1.73
N GLU A 77 15.22 4.47 1.34
CA GLU A 77 13.98 5.18 1.68
C GLU A 77 12.91 5.00 0.60
N VAL A 78 13.27 5.12 -0.68
CA VAL A 78 12.35 4.90 -1.82
C VAL A 78 12.73 3.61 -2.53
N ARG A 79 12.03 2.52 -2.20
CA ARG A 79 12.34 1.18 -2.71
C ARG A 79 11.56 0.89 -3.99
N LEU A 80 12.22 0.30 -4.98
CA LEU A 80 11.56 -0.14 -6.22
C LEU A 80 10.47 -1.21 -5.98
N GLU A 81 10.49 -1.87 -4.81
CA GLU A 81 9.45 -2.82 -4.41
C GLU A 81 8.06 -2.16 -4.34
N GLU A 82 7.97 -0.87 -3.99
CA GLU A 82 6.71 -0.11 -4.05
C GLU A 82 6.13 -0.08 -5.47
N ALA A 83 6.98 0.15 -6.47
CA ALA A 83 6.60 0.12 -7.88
C ALA A 83 6.13 -1.28 -8.31
N ILE A 84 6.79 -2.33 -7.81
CA ILE A 84 6.43 -3.72 -8.07
C ILE A 84 5.06 -4.04 -7.46
N VAL A 85 4.79 -3.61 -6.22
CA VAL A 85 3.49 -3.78 -5.56
C VAL A 85 2.37 -3.18 -6.39
N MET A 86 2.48 -1.89 -6.75
CA MET A 86 1.44 -1.20 -7.53
C MET A 86 1.18 -1.88 -8.89
N ARG A 87 2.25 -2.28 -9.60
CA ARG A 87 2.12 -3.02 -10.88
C ARG A 87 1.45 -4.38 -10.69
N THR A 88 1.77 -5.08 -9.61
CA THR A 88 1.21 -6.41 -9.32
C THR A 88 -0.29 -6.31 -8.99
N ILE A 89 -0.67 -5.35 -8.16
CA ILE A 89 -2.08 -5.09 -7.80
C ILE A 89 -2.89 -4.71 -9.04
N ARG A 90 -2.38 -3.79 -9.87
CA ARG A 90 -3.06 -3.35 -11.09
C ARG A 90 -3.29 -4.52 -12.07
N LYS A 91 -2.32 -5.42 -12.20
CA LYS A 91 -2.46 -6.64 -13.03
C LYS A 91 -3.45 -7.64 -12.45
N ALA A 92 -3.46 -7.81 -11.12
CA ALA A 92 -4.39 -8.71 -10.43
C ALA A 92 -5.85 -8.21 -10.51
N PHE A 93 -6.04 -6.89 -10.58
CA PHE A 93 -7.34 -6.23 -10.54
C PHE A 93 -7.54 -5.29 -11.73
N PRO A 94 -7.68 -5.83 -12.96
CA PRO A 94 -7.80 -5.01 -14.18
C PRO A 94 -9.03 -4.09 -14.18
N ASP A 95 -10.12 -4.50 -13.50
CA ASP A 95 -11.34 -3.70 -13.36
C ASP A 95 -11.25 -2.61 -12.27
N GLY A 96 -10.08 -2.47 -11.62
CA GLY A 96 -9.77 -1.40 -10.67
C GLY A 96 -10.50 -1.38 -9.31
N PRO A 97 -10.91 -2.50 -8.67
CA PRO A 97 -11.43 -2.48 -7.29
C PRO A 97 -10.42 -1.95 -6.25
N VAL A 98 -9.12 -1.95 -6.58
CA VAL A 98 -8.05 -1.35 -5.79
C VAL A 98 -7.38 -0.25 -6.64
N PRO A 99 -7.69 1.04 -6.41
CA PRO A 99 -7.25 2.12 -7.28
C PRO A 99 -5.80 2.53 -6.95
N VAL A 100 -4.83 1.81 -7.50
CA VAL A 100 -3.39 2.13 -7.38
C VAL A 100 -2.90 3.02 -8.53
N PRO A 101 -1.87 3.86 -8.31
CA PRO A 101 -1.17 4.53 -9.38
C PRO A 101 -0.65 3.55 -10.44
N GLU A 102 -0.77 3.93 -11.71
CA GLU A 102 -0.10 3.23 -12.79
C GLU A 102 1.37 3.62 -12.82
N VAL A 103 2.27 2.64 -12.62
CA VAL A 103 3.71 2.86 -12.71
C VAL A 103 4.15 2.83 -14.17
N PHE A 104 4.69 3.95 -14.64
CA PHE A 104 5.18 4.15 -16.01
C PHE A 104 6.64 3.75 -16.20
N GLY A 105 7.43 3.74 -15.13
CA GLY A 105 8.83 3.35 -15.18
C GLY A 105 9.56 3.68 -13.89
N TRP A 106 10.86 3.37 -13.87
CA TRP A 106 11.76 3.85 -12.83
C TRP A 106 13.15 4.16 -13.36
N ARG A 107 13.94 4.90 -12.56
CA ARG A 107 15.36 5.16 -12.76
C ARG A 107 16.11 4.95 -11.45
N VAL A 108 17.36 4.51 -11.54
CA VAL A 108 18.32 4.39 -10.45
C VAL A 108 19.56 5.18 -10.86
N VAL A 109 19.82 6.29 -10.15
CA VAL A 109 20.93 7.20 -10.46
C VAL A 109 21.56 7.65 -9.14
N ASP A 110 22.89 7.51 -9.03
CA ASP A 110 23.69 7.97 -7.89
C ASP A 110 23.14 7.54 -6.52
N GLY A 111 22.73 6.27 -6.40
CA GLY A 111 22.18 5.72 -5.16
C GLY A 111 20.75 6.17 -4.83
N LYS A 112 20.09 6.88 -5.75
CA LYS A 112 18.69 7.31 -5.63
C LYS A 112 17.79 6.58 -6.61
N ASN A 113 16.59 6.23 -6.14
CA ASN A 113 15.53 5.68 -6.95
C ASN A 113 14.53 6.77 -7.35
N PHE A 114 13.95 6.63 -8.53
CA PHE A 114 12.92 7.50 -9.07
C PHE A 114 11.80 6.61 -9.62
N ILE A 115 10.61 6.64 -9.02
CA ILE A 115 9.43 5.89 -9.43
C ILE A 115 8.47 6.85 -10.13
N TYR A 116 8.21 6.59 -11.41
CA TYR A 116 7.34 7.41 -12.26
C TYR A 116 5.97 6.77 -12.30
N MET A 117 4.94 7.51 -11.87
CA MET A 117 3.59 6.97 -11.74
C MET A 117 2.50 8.00 -12.06
N SER A 118 1.29 7.53 -12.35
CA SER A 118 0.16 8.40 -12.66
C SER A 118 -0.17 9.35 -11.50
N LEU A 119 -0.39 10.62 -11.82
CA LEU A 119 -1.01 11.57 -10.90
C LEU A 119 -2.47 11.18 -10.69
N MET A 120 -2.79 10.69 -9.50
CA MET A 120 -4.14 10.30 -9.14
C MET A 120 -5.05 11.55 -9.05
N PRO A 121 -6.26 11.52 -9.61
CA PRO A 121 -7.16 12.68 -9.59
C PRO A 121 -7.80 12.86 -8.21
N GLY A 122 -8.23 14.08 -7.91
CA GLY A 122 -8.99 14.39 -6.70
C GLY A 122 -8.18 15.06 -5.60
N VAL A 123 -8.72 15.02 -4.39
CA VAL A 123 -8.14 15.63 -3.18
C VAL A 123 -7.92 14.58 -2.10
N CYS A 124 -7.03 14.88 -1.16
CA CYS A 124 -6.75 14.02 -0.04
C CYS A 124 -7.98 13.89 0.89
N LEU A 125 -8.32 12.66 1.27
CA LEU A 125 -9.45 12.39 2.15
C LEU A 125 -9.27 13.05 3.52
N GLY A 126 -8.07 12.99 4.09
CA GLY A 126 -7.76 13.63 5.38
C GLY A 126 -8.05 15.13 5.39
N ASP A 127 -7.79 15.83 4.28
CA ASP A 127 -7.99 17.28 4.17
C ASP A 127 -9.48 17.68 4.19
N ILE A 128 -10.34 16.83 3.64
CA ILE A 128 -11.78 17.14 3.52
C ILE A 128 -12.67 16.34 4.47
N TRP A 129 -12.12 15.38 5.23
CA TRP A 129 -12.92 14.45 6.05
C TRP A 129 -13.95 15.16 6.92
N ASN A 130 -13.55 16.25 7.58
CA ASN A 130 -14.42 16.98 8.50
C ASN A 130 -15.56 17.75 7.81
N SER A 131 -15.45 18.06 6.51
CA SER A 131 -16.50 18.72 5.74
C SER A 131 -17.47 17.73 5.08
N LEU A 132 -17.13 16.44 5.03
CA LEU A 132 -17.98 15.42 4.43
C LEU A 132 -19.24 15.16 5.25
N SER A 133 -20.35 14.91 4.55
CA SER A 133 -21.58 14.45 5.18
C SER A 133 -21.40 13.05 5.77
N ARG A 134 -22.22 12.69 6.76
CA ARG A 134 -22.24 11.32 7.30
C ARG A 134 -22.58 10.26 6.24
N ALA A 135 -23.34 10.63 5.21
CA ALA A 135 -23.64 9.74 4.09
C ALA A 135 -22.38 9.48 3.23
N ASP A 136 -21.63 10.54 2.91
CA ASP A 136 -20.38 10.42 2.16
C ASP A 136 -19.33 9.61 2.94
N LYS A 137 -19.14 9.91 4.23
CA LYS A 137 -18.22 9.13 5.10
C LYS A 137 -18.54 7.64 5.09
N ARG A 138 -19.83 7.28 5.26
CA ARG A 138 -20.26 5.87 5.17
C ARG A 138 -19.99 5.25 3.80
N SER A 139 -20.28 5.97 2.71
CA SER A 139 -20.03 5.51 1.33
C SER A 139 -18.54 5.28 1.06
N ILE A 140 -17.67 6.15 1.58
CA ILE A 140 -16.22 6.01 1.49
C ILE A 140 -15.75 4.80 2.29
N CYS A 141 -16.21 4.63 3.53
CA CYS A 141 -15.87 3.48 4.35
C CYS A 141 -16.36 2.15 3.75
N ASP A 142 -17.54 2.12 3.13
CA ASP A 142 -18.02 0.95 2.39
C ASP A 142 -17.12 0.65 1.17
N SER A 143 -16.61 1.70 0.51
CA SER A 143 -15.65 1.57 -0.60
C SER A 143 -14.29 1.07 -0.12
N LEU A 144 -13.78 1.57 1.01
CA LEU A 144 -12.56 1.06 1.64
C LEU A 144 -12.73 -0.40 2.07
N GLY A 145 -13.91 -0.79 2.58
CA GLY A 145 -14.19 -2.19 2.91
C GLY A 145 -14.13 -3.12 1.69
N ARG A 146 -14.57 -2.64 0.51
CA ARG A 146 -14.38 -3.36 -0.77
C ARG A 146 -12.91 -3.45 -1.16
N VAL A 147 -12.12 -2.38 -0.98
CA VAL A 147 -10.67 -2.39 -1.23
C VAL A 147 -9.96 -3.41 -0.33
N VAL A 148 -10.17 -3.35 0.99
CA VAL A 148 -9.58 -4.27 1.97
C VAL A 148 -10.00 -5.70 1.67
N SER A 149 -11.27 -5.93 1.30
CA SER A 149 -11.75 -7.24 0.87
C SER A 149 -11.07 -7.73 -0.41
N ALA A 150 -10.82 -6.84 -1.38
CA ALA A 150 -10.13 -7.17 -2.62
C ALA A 150 -8.66 -7.54 -2.36
N LEU A 151 -7.92 -6.75 -1.58
CA LEU A 151 -6.56 -7.10 -1.14
C LEU A 151 -6.57 -8.44 -0.39
N GLY A 152 -7.58 -8.66 0.43
CA GLY A 152 -7.85 -9.91 1.14
C GLY A 152 -8.16 -11.11 0.23
N ARG A 153 -8.30 -10.96 -1.10
CA ARG A 153 -8.40 -12.07 -2.08
C ARG A 153 -7.05 -12.46 -2.68
N LEU A 154 -6.03 -11.62 -2.54
CA LEU A 154 -4.68 -11.97 -2.98
C LEU A 154 -4.14 -13.14 -2.13
N ARG A 155 -3.59 -14.15 -2.78
CA ARG A 155 -2.97 -15.33 -2.16
C ARG A 155 -1.54 -15.48 -2.63
N GLN A 156 -0.72 -16.05 -1.77
CA GLN A 156 0.59 -16.56 -2.18
C GLN A 156 0.42 -17.95 -2.77
N ASP A 157 1.36 -18.31 -3.64
CA ASP A 157 1.55 -19.71 -3.99
C ASP A 157 1.87 -20.53 -2.72
N ALA A 158 1.34 -21.75 -2.64
CA ALA A 158 1.52 -22.62 -1.48
C ALA A 158 3.01 -22.91 -1.19
N SER A 159 3.85 -22.92 -2.22
CA SER A 159 5.29 -23.17 -2.13
C SER A 159 6.11 -21.96 -1.65
N THR A 160 5.55 -20.76 -1.67
CA THR A 160 6.26 -19.50 -1.34
C THR A 160 5.68 -18.75 -0.15
N ARG A 161 4.78 -19.40 0.61
CA ARG A 161 4.03 -18.76 1.69
C ARG A 161 4.95 -18.22 2.79
N LEU A 162 5.04 -16.90 2.87
CA LEU A 162 5.83 -16.15 3.83
C LEU A 162 5.06 -14.92 4.37
N ILE A 163 5.56 -14.36 5.47
CA ILE A 163 5.21 -13.03 5.97
C ILE A 163 6.41 -12.14 5.71
N GLY A 164 6.21 -11.03 5.01
CA GLY A 164 7.28 -10.21 4.46
C GLY A 164 6.86 -9.44 3.20
N SER A 165 7.83 -8.89 2.48
CA SER A 165 7.55 -8.13 1.25
C SER A 165 6.97 -9.02 0.16
N ILE A 166 6.32 -8.40 -0.84
CA ILE A 166 5.81 -9.11 -2.02
C ILE A 166 6.90 -9.85 -2.80
N CYS A 167 8.15 -9.40 -2.66
CA CYS A 167 9.33 -9.99 -3.28
C CYS A 167 9.98 -11.10 -2.44
N GLY A 168 9.35 -11.51 -1.34
CA GLY A 168 9.85 -12.54 -0.42
C GLY A 168 10.95 -12.06 0.53
N GLY A 169 11.13 -10.75 0.61
CA GLY A 169 12.06 -10.11 1.52
C GLY A 169 11.43 -9.79 2.88
N LYS A 170 12.15 -8.96 3.62
CA LYS A 170 11.76 -8.47 4.93
C LYS A 170 10.44 -7.68 4.90
N VAL A 171 9.72 -7.70 6.02
CA VAL A 171 8.69 -6.71 6.35
C VAL A 171 9.29 -5.31 6.23
N GLN A 172 8.50 -4.36 5.71
CA GLN A 172 8.94 -2.99 5.44
C GLN A 172 8.41 -2.01 6.48
N GLU A 173 8.27 -2.43 7.74
CA GLU A 173 7.74 -1.60 8.83
C GLU A 173 8.84 -0.75 9.46
N LYS A 174 8.71 0.59 9.40
CA LYS A 174 9.71 1.53 9.92
C LYS A 174 9.90 1.37 11.42
N ALA A 175 8.84 1.05 12.15
CA ALA A 175 8.91 0.88 13.59
C ALA A 175 9.85 -0.29 14.00
N PHE A 176 10.14 -1.22 13.09
CA PHE A 176 11.05 -2.35 13.32
C PHE A 176 12.49 -2.08 12.87
N ASN A 177 12.82 -0.90 12.33
CA ASN A 177 14.15 -0.63 11.76
C ASN A 177 15.29 -0.79 12.77
N ASN A 178 15.05 -0.51 14.05
CA ASN A 178 16.04 -0.68 15.13
C ASN A 178 16.07 -2.10 15.70
N GLU A 179 15.21 -2.99 15.22
CA GLU A 179 15.06 -4.37 15.70
C GLU A 179 15.06 -5.34 14.51
N PRO A 180 16.23 -5.59 13.88
CA PRO A 180 16.30 -6.35 12.62
C PRO A 180 15.69 -7.76 12.66
N HIS A 181 15.63 -8.36 13.86
CA HIS A 181 15.00 -9.66 14.08
C HIS A 181 13.48 -9.64 13.89
N LYS A 182 12.83 -8.48 14.00
CA LYS A 182 11.39 -8.28 13.74
C LYS A 182 11.05 -8.13 12.26
N LEU A 183 12.05 -7.97 11.41
CA LEU A 183 11.85 -7.73 9.98
C LEU A 183 11.65 -9.01 9.16
N GLY A 184 11.94 -10.20 9.69
CA GLY A 184 11.73 -11.46 8.96
C GLY A 184 12.67 -11.63 7.75
N PRO A 185 12.22 -12.23 6.63
CA PRO A 185 10.87 -12.80 6.42
C PRO A 185 10.56 -13.94 7.40
N PHE A 186 9.28 -14.22 7.61
CA PHE A 186 8.83 -15.30 8.50
C PHE A 186 8.10 -16.38 7.71
N SER A 187 8.37 -17.64 8.01
CA SER A 187 7.72 -18.80 7.37
C SER A 187 6.33 -19.11 7.95
N SER A 188 5.98 -18.54 9.11
CA SER A 188 4.71 -18.79 9.76
C SER A 188 4.18 -17.59 10.55
N VAL A 189 2.85 -17.53 10.70
CA VAL A 189 2.18 -16.58 11.61
C VAL A 189 2.67 -16.74 13.04
N GLN A 190 2.95 -17.97 13.46
CA GLN A 190 3.45 -18.23 14.80
C GLN A 190 4.81 -17.56 15.03
N ASP A 191 5.73 -17.63 14.06
CA ASP A 191 7.06 -17.02 14.18
C ASP A 191 6.99 -15.49 14.13
N PHE A 192 6.10 -14.93 13.31
CA PHE A 192 5.82 -13.49 13.34
C PHE A 192 5.23 -13.05 14.68
N ASN A 193 4.25 -13.79 15.23
CA ASN A 193 3.66 -13.44 16.52
C ASN A 193 4.68 -13.50 17.67
N LYS A 194 5.64 -14.45 17.62
CA LYS A 194 6.70 -14.56 18.64
C LYS A 194 7.54 -13.30 18.75
N VAL A 195 7.79 -12.58 17.65
CA VAL A 195 8.60 -11.35 17.69
C VAL A 195 7.81 -10.14 18.21
N LEU A 196 6.48 -10.22 18.24
CA LEU A 196 5.61 -9.19 18.83
C LEU A 196 5.34 -9.42 20.33
N LEU A 197 5.57 -10.63 20.84
CA LEU A 197 5.34 -10.99 22.23
C LEU A 197 6.67 -10.99 23.01
N THR A 198 6.63 -10.70 24.31
CA THR A 198 7.83 -10.72 25.17
C THR A 198 8.24 -12.14 25.62
N GLY A 199 7.78 -13.19 24.93
CA GLY A 199 8.05 -14.60 25.21
C GLY A 199 6.88 -15.38 25.82
N PRO A 200 7.10 -16.62 26.29
CA PRO A 200 6.04 -17.52 26.77
C PRO A 200 5.31 -17.08 28.06
N SER A 201 5.78 -16.02 28.71
CA SER A 201 5.12 -15.44 29.88
C SER A 201 4.29 -14.20 29.53
N ASP A 202 4.25 -13.82 28.24
CA ASP A 202 3.46 -12.68 27.77
C ASP A 202 1.97 -12.96 28.02
N PRO A 203 1.24 -12.08 28.73
CA PRO A 203 -0.17 -12.29 29.04
C PRO A 203 -1.06 -12.43 27.79
N PHE A 204 -0.58 -11.98 26.63
CA PHE A 204 -1.31 -12.07 25.36
C PHE A 204 -0.99 -13.32 24.53
N GLN A 205 -0.12 -14.23 25.00
CA GLN A 205 0.30 -15.41 24.23
C GLN A 205 -0.89 -16.26 23.72
N PHE A 206 -1.92 -16.44 24.55
CA PHE A 206 -3.10 -17.25 24.18
C PHE A 206 -4.12 -16.49 23.32
N HIS A 207 -3.96 -15.18 23.16
CA HIS A 207 -4.85 -14.36 22.35
C HIS A 207 -4.44 -14.34 20.87
N PHE A 208 -3.19 -14.68 20.56
CA PHE A 208 -2.70 -14.77 19.20
C PHE A 208 -2.87 -16.19 18.65
N SER A 209 -3.82 -16.37 17.74
CA SER A 209 -3.92 -17.63 17.00
C SER A 209 -2.68 -17.86 16.13
N ALA A 210 -2.13 -19.07 16.16
CA ALA A 210 -1.11 -19.50 15.18
C ALA A 210 -1.71 -19.70 13.77
N ASN A 211 -3.04 -19.73 13.64
CA ASN A 211 -3.76 -20.13 12.44
C ASN A 211 -4.40 -18.96 11.69
N TYR A 212 -4.03 -17.70 11.98
CA TYR A 212 -4.51 -16.58 11.18
C TYR A 212 -4.20 -16.79 9.70
N SER A 213 -5.11 -16.34 8.85
CA SER A 213 -4.83 -16.32 7.41
C SER A 213 -3.71 -15.30 7.12
N ILE A 214 -2.85 -15.61 6.16
CA ILE A 214 -1.91 -14.62 5.61
C ILE A 214 -2.63 -13.87 4.49
N ARG A 215 -2.67 -12.55 4.58
CA ARG A 215 -3.35 -11.63 3.66
C ARG A 215 -2.37 -10.58 3.16
N PHE A 216 -2.62 -10.05 1.98
CA PHE A 216 -1.90 -8.89 1.50
C PHE A 216 -2.46 -7.64 2.18
N ALA A 217 -1.59 -6.81 2.72
CA ALA A 217 -1.93 -5.59 3.45
C ALA A 217 -1.27 -4.39 2.75
N HIS A 218 -1.94 -3.24 2.77
CA HIS A 218 -1.33 -1.96 2.43
C HIS A 218 -0.27 -1.58 3.47
N GLY A 219 -0.55 -1.86 4.75
CA GLY A 219 0.36 -1.57 5.86
C GLY A 219 0.23 -0.14 6.38
N ASP A 220 0.03 0.86 5.50
CA ASP A 220 -0.12 2.28 5.86
C ASP A 220 -1.40 2.94 5.29
N LEU A 221 -2.57 2.33 5.52
CA LEU A 221 -3.85 2.83 5.00
C LEU A 221 -4.34 4.04 5.82
N ASN A 222 -3.64 5.15 5.64
CA ASN A 222 -3.89 6.45 6.25
C ASN A 222 -4.91 7.26 5.43
N VAL A 223 -5.77 8.07 6.08
CA VAL A 223 -6.62 9.06 5.39
C VAL A 223 -5.83 10.01 4.49
N PHE A 224 -4.56 10.25 4.80
CA PHE A 224 -3.68 11.08 3.97
C PHE A 224 -3.14 10.35 2.72
N ASN A 225 -3.25 9.03 2.67
CA ASN A 225 -2.85 8.18 1.55
C ASN A 225 -4.04 7.79 0.66
N ILE A 226 -5.23 8.33 0.92
CA ILE A 226 -6.45 8.08 0.16
C ILE A 226 -6.86 9.36 -0.56
N LEU A 227 -6.98 9.29 -1.88
CA LEU A 227 -7.56 10.36 -2.69
C LEU A 227 -9.01 10.07 -3.03
N VAL A 228 -9.83 11.13 -3.03
CA VAL A 228 -11.24 11.09 -3.41
C VAL A 228 -11.58 12.17 -4.42
N SER A 229 -12.64 11.96 -5.20
CA SER A 229 -13.15 12.96 -6.13
C SER A 229 -13.48 14.27 -5.42
N ASP A 230 -13.18 15.38 -6.08
CA ASP A 230 -13.48 16.75 -5.66
C ASP A 230 -14.94 17.15 -5.94
N THR A 231 -15.68 16.27 -6.60
CA THR A 231 -17.08 16.45 -7.01
C THR A 231 -17.93 15.27 -6.56
N HIS A 232 -19.23 15.54 -6.32
CA HIS A 232 -20.18 14.49 -5.94
C HIS A 232 -20.55 13.60 -7.14
N PRO A 233 -20.80 12.29 -6.91
CA PRO A 233 -20.63 11.61 -5.63
C PRO A 233 -19.15 11.45 -5.25
N ILE A 234 -18.83 11.60 -3.97
CA ILE A 234 -17.46 11.45 -3.47
C ILE A 234 -17.06 9.97 -3.56
N ARG A 235 -16.03 9.69 -4.34
CA ARG A 235 -15.53 8.32 -4.58
C ARG A 235 -14.02 8.27 -4.41
N ILE A 236 -13.52 7.13 -3.93
CA ILE A 236 -12.08 6.87 -3.89
C ILE A 236 -11.58 6.84 -5.32
N THR A 237 -10.61 7.70 -5.61
CA THR A 237 -9.96 7.82 -6.91
C THR A 237 -8.56 7.24 -6.90
N GLY A 238 -7.91 7.15 -5.73
CA GLY A 238 -6.57 6.58 -5.59
C GLY A 238 -6.22 6.21 -4.17
N ILE A 239 -5.38 5.20 -4.02
CA ILE A 239 -4.68 4.83 -2.78
C ILE A 239 -3.19 4.81 -3.12
N VAL A 240 -2.41 5.60 -2.39
CA VAL A 240 -0.99 5.85 -2.65
C VAL A 240 -0.13 5.39 -1.47
N ASP A 241 1.20 5.43 -1.65
CA ASP A 241 2.19 5.10 -0.62
C ASP A 241 2.21 3.62 -0.21
N TRP A 242 2.48 2.75 -1.18
CA TRP A 242 2.47 1.28 -1.02
C TRP A 242 3.80 0.72 -0.48
N GLU A 243 4.65 1.56 0.11
CA GLU A 243 6.00 1.17 0.55
C GLU A 243 6.00 0.23 1.77
N HIS A 244 4.91 0.23 2.54
CA HIS A 244 4.74 -0.63 3.71
C HIS A 244 4.00 -1.94 3.39
N SER A 245 3.65 -2.16 2.12
CA SER A 245 2.79 -3.25 1.71
C SER A 245 3.49 -4.60 1.66
N GLY A 246 2.74 -5.66 1.96
CA GLY A 246 3.30 -7.00 2.01
C GLY A 246 2.31 -8.05 2.49
N TRP A 247 2.84 -9.23 2.77
CA TRP A 247 2.10 -10.36 3.31
C TRP A 247 2.18 -10.37 4.82
N PHE A 248 1.02 -10.34 5.49
CA PHE A 248 0.92 -10.27 6.94
C PHE A 248 -0.22 -11.15 7.46
N PRO A 249 -0.24 -11.47 8.77
CA PRO A 249 -1.44 -12.02 9.39
C PRO A 249 -2.67 -11.12 9.16
N GLU A 250 -3.86 -11.71 9.03
CA GLU A 250 -5.09 -10.98 8.68
C GLU A 250 -5.50 -9.86 9.65
N TYR A 251 -4.96 -9.83 10.87
CA TYR A 251 -5.18 -8.74 11.83
C TYR A 251 -4.38 -7.47 11.50
N TRP A 252 -3.32 -7.57 10.69
CA TRP A 252 -2.31 -6.50 10.54
C TRP A 252 -2.89 -5.20 10.00
N GLU A 253 -3.62 -5.24 8.88
CA GLU A 253 -4.23 -4.06 8.26
C GLU A 253 -5.20 -3.34 9.20
N PHE A 254 -5.98 -4.09 9.99
CA PHE A 254 -6.85 -3.51 11.01
C PHE A 254 -6.04 -2.78 12.09
N CYS A 255 -4.99 -3.43 12.60
CA CYS A 255 -4.15 -2.88 13.67
C CYS A 255 -3.40 -1.63 13.21
N THR A 256 -2.80 -1.64 12.02
CA THR A 256 -2.05 -0.48 11.50
C THR A 256 -2.99 0.66 11.15
N MET A 257 -4.10 0.40 10.44
CA MET A 257 -5.09 1.44 10.14
C MET A 257 -5.64 2.10 11.41
N LEU A 258 -5.96 1.30 12.43
CA LEU A 258 -6.42 1.81 13.73
C LEU A 258 -5.35 2.64 14.44
N HIS A 259 -4.07 2.24 14.34
CA HIS A 259 -2.96 2.97 14.95
C HIS A 259 -2.69 4.31 14.26
N ILE A 260 -2.46 4.29 12.95
CA ILE A 260 -1.98 5.44 12.18
C ILE A 260 -3.04 6.55 12.11
N ASN A 261 -4.32 6.18 12.09
CA ASN A 261 -5.43 7.12 12.09
C ASN A 261 -5.94 7.46 13.50
N ARG A 262 -5.16 7.23 14.56
CA ARG A 262 -5.52 7.64 15.93
C ARG A 262 -5.86 9.12 16.00
N GLY A 263 -6.99 9.43 16.65
CA GLY A 263 -7.49 10.80 16.76
C GLY A 263 -8.31 11.27 15.56
N GLN A 264 -8.37 10.50 14.47
CA GLN A 264 -9.25 10.76 13.33
C GLN A 264 -10.61 10.08 13.55
N GLU A 265 -11.69 10.69 13.05
CA GLU A 265 -13.04 10.11 13.20
C GLU A 265 -13.22 8.83 12.37
N ILE A 266 -12.41 8.59 11.32
CA ILE A 266 -12.48 7.35 10.51
C ILE A 266 -12.30 6.06 11.32
N VAL A 267 -11.63 6.13 12.48
CA VAL A 267 -11.47 4.97 13.38
C VAL A 267 -12.60 4.85 14.40
N ALA A 268 -13.65 5.68 14.29
CA ALA A 268 -14.87 5.46 15.05
C ALA A 268 -15.47 4.09 14.71
N LYS A 269 -16.07 3.45 15.72
CA LYS A 269 -16.62 2.10 15.61
C LYS A 269 -17.50 1.91 14.38
N GLU A 270 -18.37 2.88 14.09
CA GLU A 270 -19.32 2.79 12.96
C GLU A 270 -18.66 2.74 11.58
N TYR A 271 -17.47 3.31 11.42
CA TYR A 271 -16.71 3.33 10.17
C TYR A 271 -15.81 2.11 10.07
N LEU A 272 -15.14 1.72 11.17
CA LEU A 272 -14.33 0.49 11.20
C LEU A 272 -15.14 -0.76 10.87
N GLU A 273 -16.38 -0.86 11.35
CA GLU A 273 -17.26 -2.00 11.06
C GLU A 273 -17.72 -2.06 9.60
N ARG A 274 -17.55 -0.97 8.83
CA ARG A 274 -17.79 -0.93 7.38
C ARG A 274 -16.55 -1.31 6.58
N ILE A 275 -15.37 -0.95 7.09
CA ILE A 275 -14.09 -1.22 6.44
C ILE A 275 -13.65 -2.67 6.70
N PHE A 276 -13.81 -3.16 7.92
CA PHE A 276 -13.37 -4.48 8.33
C PHE A 276 -14.55 -5.34 8.78
N ARG A 277 -14.62 -6.56 8.21
CA ARG A 277 -15.62 -7.56 8.60
C ARG A 277 -15.41 -8.13 10.00
N ARG A 278 -14.17 -8.11 10.48
CA ARG A 278 -13.77 -8.60 11.79
C ARG A 278 -12.87 -7.55 12.45
N ARG A 279 -13.10 -7.31 13.74
CA ARG A 279 -12.23 -6.51 14.59
C ARG A 279 -11.17 -7.37 15.24
N PHE A 280 -9.99 -6.80 15.44
CA PHE A 280 -8.83 -7.43 16.09
C PHE A 280 -8.34 -6.56 17.25
N ASP A 281 -9.28 -6.18 18.13
CA ASP A 281 -9.04 -5.22 19.22
C ASP A 281 -8.00 -5.72 20.23
N VAL A 282 -7.93 -7.03 20.46
CA VAL A 282 -6.95 -7.62 21.40
C VAL A 282 -5.56 -7.68 20.77
N GLU A 283 -5.48 -8.13 19.52
CA GLU A 283 -4.23 -8.16 18.75
C GLU A 283 -3.63 -6.75 18.66
N TYR A 284 -4.49 -5.75 18.47
CA TYR A 284 -4.10 -4.34 18.46
C TYR A 284 -3.43 -3.87 19.76
N ILE A 285 -3.84 -4.38 20.94
CA ILE A 285 -3.21 -4.01 22.23
C ILE A 285 -1.72 -4.37 22.26
N VAL A 286 -1.35 -5.47 21.60
CA VAL A 286 0.04 -5.93 21.49
C VAL A 286 0.74 -5.21 20.34
N VAL A 287 0.17 -5.25 19.14
CA VAL A 287 0.79 -4.67 17.93
C VAL A 287 1.15 -3.20 18.14
N ARG A 288 0.28 -2.42 18.79
CA ARG A 288 0.51 -0.99 19.02
C ARG A 288 1.69 -0.64 19.93
N GLN A 289 2.30 -1.62 20.60
CA GLN A 289 3.49 -1.40 21.43
C GLN A 289 4.75 -1.32 20.57
N HIS A 290 4.65 -1.77 19.31
CA HIS A 290 5.74 -1.84 18.35
C HIS A 290 5.52 -0.96 17.12
N LEU A 291 4.39 -0.27 17.03
CA LEU A 291 4.09 0.78 16.03
C LEU A 291 4.21 2.14 16.72
#